data_AF-A0A949M4R9-F1
#
_entry.id   AF-A0A949M4R9-F1
#
_cell.length_a   1.000
_cell.length_b   1.000
_cell.length_c   1.000
_cell.angle_alpha   90.00
_cell.angle_beta   90.00
_cell.angle_gamma   90.00
#
_symmetry.space_group_name_H-M   'P 1'
#
loop_
_entity.id
_entity.type
_entity.pdbx_description
1 polymer ?
#
loop_
_entity_poly.entity_id
_entity_poly.type
_entity_poly.pdbx_seq_one_letter_code
_entity_poly.pdbx_strand_id
1 'polypeptide(L)'
;MSGQLVTAASAFGIDPFVTNLAILVLAGFVGYAVISKVPNTLHTPLMSGTNAIHGIVVLGGIIVLGLGVDLSPLNKAILVVAIIFGTINVVGGFLVTDRMLDMFKSRPEPPKKDEEGEES
;
A
#
# COMPACT_ATOMS: atom_id res chain seq x y z
N MET A 1 15.13 -9.82 -10.76
CA MET A 1 15.84 -9.50 -9.49
C MET A 1 15.40 -10.38 -8.31
N SER A 2 14.15 -10.83 -8.21
CA SER A 2 13.67 -11.78 -7.17
C SER A 2 14.20 -13.21 -7.33
N GLY A 3 14.44 -13.68 -8.56
CA GLY A 3 15.01 -15.01 -8.81
C GLY A 3 16.44 -15.18 -8.29
N GLN A 4 17.26 -14.13 -8.31
CA GLN A 4 18.67 -14.22 -7.90
C GLN A 4 18.85 -14.40 -6.38
N LEU A 5 17.96 -13.85 -5.55
CA LEU A 5 17.98 -14.07 -4.09
C LEU A 5 17.59 -15.52 -3.72
N VAL A 6 16.61 -16.10 -4.43
CA VAL A 6 16.18 -17.49 -4.20
C VAL A 6 17.23 -18.49 -4.71
N THR A 7 17.83 -18.23 -5.87
CA THR A 7 18.90 -19.09 -6.42
C THR A 7 20.19 -18.99 -5.62
N ALA A 8 20.51 -17.83 -5.02
CA ALA A 8 21.65 -17.70 -4.12
C ALA A 8 21.45 -18.50 -2.82
N ALA A 9 20.27 -18.44 -2.19
CA ALA A 9 19.96 -19.20 -0.98
C ALA A 9 20.04 -20.72 -1.21
N SER A 10 19.55 -21.21 -2.36
CA SER A 10 19.68 -22.63 -2.73
C SER A 10 21.14 -23.07 -2.93
N ALA A 11 22.05 -22.16 -3.32
CA ALA A 11 23.47 -22.46 -3.44
C ALA A 11 24.18 -22.60 -2.06
N PHE A 12 23.55 -22.09 -0.99
CA PHE A 12 24.01 -22.24 0.39
C PHE A 12 23.23 -23.34 1.17
N GLY A 13 22.37 -24.11 0.50
CA GLY A 13 21.56 -25.16 1.13
C GLY A 13 20.41 -24.63 1.99
N ILE A 14 19.99 -23.37 1.80
CA ILE A 14 18.87 -22.77 2.52
C ILE A 14 17.59 -22.96 1.71
N ASP A 15 16.60 -23.65 2.29
CA ASP A 15 15.32 -23.89 1.63
C ASP A 15 14.56 -22.57 1.35
N PRO A 16 13.89 -22.44 0.19
CA PRO A 16 13.04 -21.28 -0.11
C PRO A 16 11.96 -21.03 0.95
N PHE A 17 11.48 -22.09 1.60
CA PHE A 17 10.55 -21.99 2.71
C PHE A 17 11.14 -21.22 3.90
N VAL A 18 12.35 -21.60 4.34
CA VAL A 18 13.07 -20.93 5.44
C VAL A 18 13.34 -19.47 5.09
N THR A 19 13.70 -19.20 3.83
CA THR A 19 13.91 -17.83 3.33
C THR A 19 12.62 -17.00 3.42
N ASN A 20 11.50 -17.51 2.91
CA ASN A 20 10.22 -16.81 2.95
C ASN A 20 9.71 -16.61 4.38
N LEU A 21 9.94 -17.58 5.26
CA LEU A 21 9.60 -17.47 6.68
C LEU A 21 10.44 -16.38 7.37
N ALA A 22 11.73 -16.33 7.08
CA ALA A 22 12.60 -15.27 7.58
C ALA A 22 12.14 -13.88 7.10
N ILE A 23 11.80 -13.75 5.81
CA ILE A 23 11.24 -12.51 5.24
C ILE A 23 9.95 -12.12 5.97
N LEU A 24 9.03 -13.06 6.19
CA LEU A 24 7.76 -12.81 6.87
C LEU A 24 7.99 -12.27 8.30
N VAL A 25 8.85 -12.94 9.08
CA VAL A 25 9.14 -12.55 10.46
C VAL A 25 9.82 -11.20 10.52
N LEU A 26 10.87 -10.98 9.70
CA LEU A 26 11.60 -9.71 9.65
C LEU A 26 10.71 -8.55 9.16
N ALA A 27 9.87 -8.78 8.15
CA ALA A 27 8.90 -7.77 7.70
C ALA A 27 7.90 -7.40 8.81
N GLY A 28 7.47 -8.37 9.62
CA GLY A 28 6.64 -8.11 10.80
C GLY A 28 7.33 -7.21 11.84
N PHE A 29 8.60 -7.50 12.16
CA PHE A 29 9.40 -6.64 13.04
C PHE A 29 9.57 -5.22 12.49
N VAL A 30 9.84 -5.09 11.19
CA VAL A 30 9.94 -3.78 10.53
C VAL A 30 8.61 -3.04 10.62
N GLY A 31 7.49 -3.71 10.36
CA GLY A 31 6.14 -3.13 10.49
C GLY A 31 5.88 -2.58 11.89
N TYR A 32 6.19 -3.36 12.92
CA TYR A 32 6.08 -2.92 14.32
C TYR A 32 6.98 -1.72 14.62
N ALA A 33 8.26 -1.76 14.21
CA ALA A 33 9.22 -0.70 14.46
C ALA A 33 8.85 0.62 13.78
N VAL A 34 8.15 0.58 12.65
CA VAL A 34 7.67 1.76 11.93
C VAL A 34 6.37 2.28 12.54
N ILE A 35 5.35 1.43 12.72
CA ILE A 35 4.01 1.85 13.19
C ILE A 35 4.06 2.40 14.62
N SER A 36 4.91 1.84 15.49
CA SER A 36 5.07 2.30 16.88
C SER A 36 5.54 3.76 17.02
N LYS A 37 6.04 4.38 15.94
CA LYS A 37 6.56 5.75 15.94
C LYS A 37 5.60 6.76 15.29
N VAL A 38 4.41 6.34 14.85
CA VAL A 38 3.43 7.22 14.21
C VAL A 38 2.68 8.05 15.27
N PRO A 39 2.56 9.38 15.12
CA PRO A 39 1.83 10.22 16.07
C PRO A 39 0.32 9.95 16.02
N ASN A 40 -0.37 10.23 17.12
CA ASN A 40 -1.78 9.88 17.26
C ASN A 40 -2.71 10.56 16.24
N THR A 41 -2.32 11.73 15.74
CA THR A 41 -3.04 12.48 14.70
C THR A 41 -3.09 11.74 13.37
N LEU A 42 -2.17 10.80 13.13
CA LEU A 42 -2.06 10.06 11.88
C LEU A 42 -2.62 8.64 11.96
N HIS A 43 -3.17 8.16 13.08
CA HIS A 43 -3.71 6.79 13.17
C HIS A 43 -4.83 6.54 12.14
N THR A 44 -5.73 7.50 11.95
CA THR A 44 -6.83 7.35 10.98
C THR A 44 -6.36 7.41 9.52
N PRO A 45 -5.52 8.39 9.11
CA PRO A 45 -4.86 8.34 7.80
C PRO A 45 -4.03 7.07 7.59
N LEU A 46 -3.30 6.60 8.61
CA LEU A 46 -2.50 5.37 8.56
C LEU A 46 -3.39 4.14 8.37
N MET A 47 -4.52 4.07 9.08
CA MET A 47 -5.50 3.01 8.92
C MET A 47 -6.01 2.95 7.48
N SER A 48 -6.35 4.10 6.89
CA SER A 48 -6.74 4.18 5.47
C SER A 48 -5.59 3.80 4.53
N GLY A 49 -4.37 4.29 4.80
CA GLY A 49 -3.19 4.00 3.97
C GLY A 49 -2.84 2.51 3.95
N THR A 50 -2.92 1.82 5.09
CA THR A 50 -2.68 0.38 5.16
C THR A 50 -3.75 -0.43 4.42
N ASN A 51 -4.99 0.06 4.34
CA ASN A 51 -6.02 -0.52 3.47
C ASN A 51 -5.64 -0.42 1.99
N ALA A 52 -5.09 0.71 1.53
CA ALA A 52 -4.60 0.86 0.15
C ALA A 52 -3.43 -0.10 -0.15
N ILE A 53 -2.52 -0.31 0.81
CA ILE A 53 -1.36 -1.21 0.67
C ILE A 53 -1.79 -2.67 0.56
N HIS A 54 -2.82 -3.09 1.31
CA HIS A 54 -3.38 -4.44 1.21
C HIS A 54 -3.85 -4.75 -0.22
N GLY A 55 -4.20 -3.73 -1.01
CA GLY A 55 -4.57 -3.86 -2.42
C GLY A 55 -3.52 -4.54 -3.32
N ILE A 56 -2.32 -4.87 -2.81
CA ILE A 56 -1.33 -5.76 -3.45
C ILE A 56 -1.92 -7.09 -3.95
N VAL A 57 -3.07 -7.53 -3.41
CA VAL A 57 -3.83 -8.69 -3.92
C VAL A 57 -4.09 -8.60 -5.44
N VAL A 58 -4.24 -7.39 -6.00
CA VAL A 58 -4.41 -7.20 -7.45
C VAL A 58 -3.21 -7.72 -8.24
N LEU A 59 -2.00 -7.61 -7.70
CA LEU A 59 -0.78 -8.13 -8.33
C LEU A 59 -0.83 -9.66 -8.43
N GLY A 60 -1.36 -10.33 -7.41
CA GLY A 60 -1.58 -11.78 -7.44
C GLY A 60 -2.51 -12.19 -8.59
N GLY A 61 -3.61 -11.46 -8.77
CA GLY A 61 -4.54 -11.69 -9.88
C GLY A 61 -3.90 -11.47 -11.25
N ILE A 62 -3.13 -10.39 -11.42
CA ILE A 62 -2.42 -10.08 -12.67
C ILE A 62 -1.36 -11.15 -12.98
N ILE A 63 -0.62 -11.64 -11.98
CA ILE A 63 0.36 -12.72 -12.15
C ILE A 63 -0.35 -13.99 -12.61
N VAL A 64 -1.44 -14.40 -11.97
CA VAL A 64 -2.20 -15.60 -12.36
C VAL A 64 -2.73 -15.47 -13.79
N LEU A 65 -3.20 -14.28 -14.19
CA LEU A 65 -3.62 -14.01 -15.56
C LEU A 65 -2.45 -14.11 -16.55
N GLY A 66 -1.28 -13.57 -16.20
CA GLY A 66 -0.08 -13.55 -17.03
C GLY A 66 0.62 -14.90 -17.17
N LEU A 67 0.40 -15.84 -16.24
CA LEU A 67 0.94 -17.20 -16.31
C LEU A 67 0.26 -18.07 -17.37
N GLY A 68 -0.83 -17.60 -18.00
CA GLY A 68 -1.47 -18.30 -19.10
C GLY A 68 -2.09 -19.64 -18.70
N VAL A 69 -2.47 -19.80 -17.43
CA VAL A 69 -3.04 -21.04 -16.91
C VAL A 69 -4.38 -21.33 -17.61
N ASP A 70 -4.58 -22.58 -18.05
CA ASP A 70 -5.85 -23.05 -18.59
C ASP A 70 -6.90 -23.14 -17.48
N LEU A 71 -7.50 -21.99 -17.18
CA LEU A 71 -8.56 -21.84 -16.21
C LEU A 71 -9.91 -22.22 -16.83
N SER A 72 -10.75 -22.92 -16.05
CA SER A 72 -12.15 -23.13 -16.42
C SER A 72 -12.86 -21.77 -16.62
N PRO A 73 -13.95 -21.71 -17.40
CA PRO A 73 -14.70 -20.47 -17.60
C PRO A 73 -15.11 -19.78 -16.29
N LEU A 74 -15.48 -20.57 -15.28
CA LEU A 74 -15.82 -20.07 -13.94
C LEU A 74 -14.61 -19.42 -13.25
N ASN A 75 -13.44 -20.08 -13.29
CA ASN A 75 -12.23 -19.56 -12.66
C ASN A 75 -11.73 -18.28 -13.35
N LYS A 76 -11.88 -18.18 -14.68
CA LYS A 76 -11.60 -16.94 -15.42
C LYS A 76 -12.51 -15.80 -14.98
N ALA A 77 -13.80 -16.06 -14.82
CA ALA A 77 -14.76 -15.07 -14.34
C ALA A 77 -14.41 -14.59 -12.92
N ILE A 78 -14.11 -15.51 -12.00
CA ILE A 78 -13.69 -15.19 -10.63
C ILE A 78 -12.40 -14.37 -10.63
N LEU A 79 -11.42 -14.71 -11.48
CA LEU A 79 -10.17 -13.98 -11.58
C LEU A 79 -10.38 -12.52 -12.03
N VAL A 80 -11.25 -12.30 -13.02
CA VAL A 80 -11.60 -10.95 -13.47
C VAL A 80 -12.27 -10.16 -12.33
N VAL A 81 -13.22 -10.76 -11.62
CA VAL A 81 -13.86 -10.13 -10.46
C VAL A 81 -12.83 -9.80 -9.37
N ALA A 82 -11.91 -10.71 -9.07
CA ALA A 82 -10.85 -10.49 -8.09
C ALA A 82 -9.94 -9.30 -8.46
N ILE A 83 -9.57 -9.16 -9.74
CA ILE A 83 -8.77 -8.03 -10.22
C ILE A 83 -9.55 -6.72 -10.10
N ILE A 84 -10.85 -6.70 -10.46
CA ILE A 84 -11.70 -5.51 -10.31
C ILE A 84 -11.76 -5.08 -8.84
N PHE A 85 -12.05 -6.00 -7.93
CA PHE A 85 -12.14 -5.70 -6.50
C PHE A 85 -10.79 -5.25 -5.92
N GLY A 86 -9.69 -5.90 -6.32
CA GLY A 86 -8.34 -5.46 -5.95
C GLY A 86 -8.03 -4.05 -6.43
N THR A 87 -8.42 -3.72 -7.66
CA THR A 87 -8.25 -2.37 -8.23
C THR A 87 -9.07 -1.33 -7.45
N ILE A 88 -10.33 -1.63 -7.12
CA ILE A 88 -11.18 -0.75 -6.30
C ILE A 88 -10.55 -0.50 -4.93
N ASN A 89 -9.99 -1.53 -4.29
CA ASN A 89 -9.34 -1.41 -2.98
C ASN A 89 -8.11 -0.48 -3.05
N VAL A 90 -7.23 -0.67 -4.04
CA VAL A 90 -6.05 0.18 -4.26
C VAL A 90 -6.48 1.63 -4.52
N VAL A 91 -7.33 1.86 -5.53
CA VAL A 91 -7.71 3.21 -5.96
C VAL A 91 -8.51 3.92 -4.87
N GLY A 92 -9.51 3.26 -4.30
CA GLY A 92 -10.33 3.82 -3.23
C GLY A 92 -9.50 4.12 -1.98
N GLY A 93 -8.62 3.20 -1.59
CA GLY A 93 -7.73 3.39 -0.45
C GLY A 93 -6.80 4.60 -0.62
N PHE A 94 -6.16 4.75 -1.79
CA PHE A 94 -5.28 5.89 -2.04
C PHE A 94 -6.04 7.22 -2.11
N LEU A 95 -7.22 7.27 -2.75
CA LEU A 95 -8.03 8.49 -2.82
C LEU A 95 -8.53 8.96 -1.46
N VAL A 96 -8.95 8.02 -0.58
CA VAL A 96 -9.39 8.35 0.77
C VAL A 96 -8.21 8.83 1.61
N THR A 97 -7.06 8.15 1.51
CA THR A 97 -5.85 8.53 2.25
C THR A 97 -5.35 9.91 1.84
N ASP A 98 -5.34 10.23 0.55
CA ASP A 98 -4.94 11.54 0.02
C ASP A 98 -5.82 12.67 0.59
N ARG A 99 -7.15 12.49 0.55
CA ARG A 99 -8.10 13.45 1.16
C ARG A 99 -7.90 13.62 2.67
N MET A 100 -7.54 12.55 3.38
CA MET A 100 -7.23 12.63 4.81
C MET A 100 -5.92 13.39 5.06
N LEU A 101 -4.91 13.21 4.21
CA LEU A 101 -3.62 13.88 4.32
C LEU A 101 -3.67 15.36 3.89
N ASP A 102 -4.57 15.72 2.98
CA ASP A 102 -4.84 17.11 2.59
C ASP A 102 -5.22 18.00 3.76
N MET A 103 -5.84 17.44 4.81
CA MET A 103 -6.24 18.15 6.01
C MET A 103 -5.04 18.64 6.85
N PHE A 104 -3.83 18.12 6.60
CA PHE A 104 -2.60 18.56 7.27
C PHE A 104 -1.85 19.64 6.49
N LYS A 105 -2.31 20.00 5.29
CA LYS A 105 -1.75 21.12 4.52
C LYS A 105 -2.23 22.44 5.13
N SER A 106 -1.28 23.33 5.45
CA SER A 106 -1.61 24.66 5.98
C SER A 106 -2.53 25.41 5.01
N ARG A 107 -3.64 25.95 5.51
CA ARG A 107 -4.47 26.87 4.72
C ARG A 107 -3.63 28.11 4.37
N PRO A 108 -3.66 28.61 3.12
CA PRO A 108 -3.03 29.88 2.79
C PRO A 108 -3.60 30.98 3.69
N GLU A 109 -2.73 31.84 4.24
CA GLU A 109 -3.16 32.97 5.06
C GLU A 109 -4.14 33.84 4.26
N PRO A 110 -5.29 34.23 4.85
CA PRO A 110 -6.16 35.20 4.21
C PRO A 110 -5.36 36.50 3.99
N PRO A 111 -5.52 37.17 2.84
CA PRO A 111 -4.78 38.39 2.54
C PRO A 111 -5.00 39.39 3.68
N LYS A 112 -3.90 39.93 4.22
CA LYS A 112 -3.97 41.02 5.20
C LYS A 112 -4.76 42.15 4.55
N LYS A 113 -5.88 42.53 5.15
CA LYS A 113 -6.51 43.81 4.82
C LYS A 113 -5.51 44.86 5.26
N ASP A 114 -4.93 45.55 4.28
CA ASP A 114 -4.18 46.76 4.55
C ASP A 114 -5.15 47.71 5.25
N GLU A 115 -4.91 47.95 6.54
CA GLU A 115 -5.55 49.01 7.30
C GLU A 115 -5.01 50.33 6.74
N GLU A 116 -5.58 50.78 5.62
CA GLU A 116 -5.37 52.11 5.09
C GLU A 116 -6.00 53.13 6.06
N GLY A 117 -5.14 53.70 6.91
CA GLY A 117 -5.14 55.12 7.25
C GLY A 117 -6.30 55.65 8.09
N GLU A 118 -6.24 55.42 9.41
CA GLU A 118 -6.65 56.47 10.35
C GLU A 118 -5.53 57.53 10.39
N GLU A 119 -5.64 58.56 9.56
CA GLU A 119 -4.96 59.84 9.83
C GLU A 119 -5.74 60.98 9.17
N SER A 120 -6.66 61.61 9.91
CA SER A 120 -6.80 63.08 10.13
C SER A 120 -8.14 63.47 10.74
#